data_AF-A0A2G0E755-F1
#
_entry.id   AF-A0A2G0E755-F1
#
_cell.length_a   1.000
_cell.length_b   1.000
_cell.length_c   1.000
_cell.angle_alpha   90.00
_cell.angle_beta   90.00
_cell.angle_gamma   90.00
#
_symmetry.space_group_name_H-M   'P 1'
#
loop_
_entity.id
_entity.type
_entity.pdbx_description
1 polymer ?
#
loop_
_entity_poly.entity_id
_entity_poly.type
_entity_poly.pdbx_seq_one_letter_code
_entity_poly.pdbx_strand_id
1 'polypeptide(L)'
;ERQFEAIDWLAAHGVDRILTHGGPADQTIEEHFPRLKELIDYADGRLIILPGGGVTAANAAHVAKELNVSEVHGTKIVELQP
;
A
#
# COMPACT_ATOMS: atom_id res chain seq x y z
N GLU A 1 -2.49 8.30 -13.42
CA GLU A 1 -1.53 9.17 -14.14
C GLU A 1 -0.81 10.18 -13.24
N ARG A 2 -1.46 10.88 -12.29
CA ARG A 2 -0.81 11.90 -11.44
C ARG A 2 -0.38 11.44 -10.03
N GLN A 3 -0.12 10.14 -9.84
CA GLN A 3 0.17 9.59 -8.50
C GLN A 3 1.51 10.09 -7.94
N PHE A 4 2.52 10.27 -8.79
CA PHE A 4 3.82 10.81 -8.37
C PHE A 4 3.73 12.27 -7.91
N GLU A 5 3.04 13.12 -8.68
CA GLU A 5 2.74 14.50 -8.25
C GLU A 5 1.96 14.54 -6.93
N ALA A 6 1.03 13.60 -6.73
CA ALA A 6 0.29 13.49 -5.47
C ALA A 6 1.19 13.10 -4.30
N ILE A 7 2.13 12.15 -4.50
CA ILE A 7 3.13 11.78 -3.50
C ILE A 7 3.97 13.01 -3.11
N ASP A 8 4.48 13.75 -4.10
CA ASP A 8 5.29 14.95 -3.86
C ASP A 8 4.51 15.99 -3.04
N TRP A 9 3.27 16.25 -3.43
CA TRP A 9 2.42 17.21 -2.74
C TRP A 9 2.15 16.75 -1.30
N LEU A 10 1.76 15.50 -1.09
CA LEU A 10 1.43 14.96 0.23
C LEU A 10 2.66 14.97 1.15
N ALA A 11 3.83 14.59 0.64
CA ALA A 11 5.08 14.64 1.39
C ALA A 11 5.44 16.08 1.79
N ALA A 12 5.31 17.04 0.87
CA ALA A 12 5.56 18.45 1.15
C ALA A 12 4.59 19.05 2.19
N HIS A 13 3.41 18.45 2.37
CA HIS A 13 2.41 18.87 3.35
C HIS A 13 2.42 18.03 4.64
N GLY A 14 3.46 17.21 4.86
CA GLY A 14 3.66 16.49 6.11
C GLY A 14 2.71 15.31 6.32
N VAL A 15 2.19 14.72 5.24
CA VAL A 15 1.38 13.49 5.33
C VAL A 15 2.30 12.29 5.55
N ASP A 16 2.06 11.54 6.62
CA ASP A 16 2.90 10.39 6.98
C ASP A 16 2.72 9.18 6.06
N ARG A 17 1.50 8.96 5.55
CA ARG A 17 1.15 7.73 4.83
C ARG A 17 0.02 7.89 3.81
N ILE A 18 0.08 7.09 2.74
CA ILE A 18 -0.96 6.98 1.71
C ILE A 18 -1.50 5.56 1.69
N LEU A 19 -2.79 5.39 2.03
CA LEU A 19 -3.50 4.13 1.80
C LEU A 19 -3.85 3.99 0.31
N THR A 20 -3.38 2.92 -0.34
CA THR A 20 -3.68 2.69 -1.76
C THR A 20 -3.72 1.21 -2.12
N HIS A 21 -4.55 0.89 -3.11
CA HIS A 21 -4.63 -0.45 -3.71
C HIS A 21 -3.67 -0.63 -4.90
N GLY A 22 -3.10 0.47 -5.42
CA GLY A 22 -2.22 0.44 -6.60
C GLY A 22 -2.96 0.49 -7.96
N GLY A 23 -4.22 0.08 -8.01
CA GLY A 23 -5.06 0.16 -9.21
C GLY A 23 -6.56 -0.03 -8.95
N PRO A 24 -7.34 -0.44 -9.98
CA PRO A 24 -8.77 -0.72 -9.87
C PRO A 24 -9.11 -1.76 -8.80
N ALA A 25 -10.23 -1.56 -8.08
CA ALA A 25 -10.62 -2.37 -6.93
C ALA A 25 -11.27 -3.73 -7.27
N ASP A 26 -11.53 -3.98 -8.55
CA ASP A 26 -12.03 -5.25 -9.08
C ASP A 26 -10.90 -6.28 -9.32
N GLN A 27 -9.64 -5.86 -9.17
CA GLN A 27 -8.45 -6.71 -9.23
C GLN A 27 -7.94 -7.00 -7.81
N THR A 28 -7.10 -8.02 -7.69
CA THR A 28 -6.42 -8.36 -6.44
C THR A 28 -5.25 -7.39 -6.20
N ILE A 29 -4.83 -7.24 -4.93
CA ILE A 29 -3.71 -6.34 -4.62
C ILE A 29 -2.38 -6.89 -5.19
N GLU A 30 -2.27 -8.20 -5.31
CA GLU A 30 -1.15 -8.92 -5.89
C GLU A 30 -0.93 -8.55 -7.36
N GLU A 31 -2.00 -8.32 -8.13
CA GLU A 31 -1.91 -7.83 -9.52
C GLU A 31 -1.29 -6.44 -9.62
N HIS A 32 -1.36 -5.64 -8.55
CA HIS A 32 -0.84 -4.28 -8.50
C HIS A 32 0.56 -4.17 -7.90
N PHE A 33 1.22 -5.28 -7.56
CA PHE A 33 2.56 -5.24 -6.98
C PHE A 33 3.58 -4.44 -7.80
N PRO A 34 3.65 -4.56 -9.14
CA PRO A 34 4.57 -3.73 -9.92
C PRO A 34 4.33 -2.24 -9.71
N ARG A 35 3.06 -1.80 -9.74
CA ARG A 35 2.72 -0.39 -9.55
C ARG A 35 2.99 0.08 -8.12
N LEU A 36 2.66 -0.74 -7.12
CA LEU A 36 2.94 -0.43 -5.72
C LEU A 36 4.44 -0.28 -5.47
N LYS A 37 5.28 -1.13 -6.06
CA LYS A 37 6.75 -1.00 -6.01
C LYS A 37 7.22 0.33 -6.59
N GLU A 38 6.72 0.72 -7.75
CA GLU A 38 7.03 2.04 -8.33
C GLU A 38 6.64 3.20 -7.41
N LEU A 39 5.50 3.13 -6.73
CA LEU A 39 5.07 4.17 -5.78
C LEU A 39 5.94 4.19 -4.51
N ILE A 40 6.32 3.01 -3.99
CA ILE A 40 7.19 2.87 -2.82
C ILE A 40 8.57 3.43 -3.13
N ASP A 41 9.16 3.00 -4.24
CA ASP A 41 10.47 3.46 -4.71
C ASP A 41 10.45 4.97 -4.95
N TYR A 42 9.39 5.49 -5.56
CA TYR A 42 9.25 6.93 -5.79
C TYR A 42 9.07 7.73 -4.50
N ALA A 43 8.35 7.19 -3.51
CA ALA A 43 8.16 7.86 -2.22
C ALA A 43 9.49 8.03 -1.47
N ASP A 44 10.44 7.11 -1.64
CA ASP A 44 11.84 7.20 -1.16
C ASP A 44 11.92 7.63 0.33
N GLY A 45 11.07 7.04 1.16
CA GLY A 45 11.02 7.32 2.60
C GLY A 45 10.46 8.69 3.00
N ARG A 46 10.04 9.55 2.05
CA ARG A 46 9.43 10.85 2.35
C ARG A 46 8.04 10.71 2.96
N LEU A 47 7.33 9.64 2.62
CA LEU A 47 6.09 9.17 3.25
C LEU A 47 5.96 7.66 3.05
N ILE A 48 5.07 7.03 3.81
CA ILE A 48 4.80 5.58 3.73
C ILE A 48 3.72 5.32 2.67
N ILE A 49 4.00 4.41 1.74
CA ILE A 49 2.93 3.78 0.95
C ILE A 49 2.39 2.61 1.77
N LEU A 50 1.10 2.68 2.11
CA LEU A 50 0.37 1.68 2.92
C LEU A 50 -0.53 0.86 1.98
N PRO A 51 -0.12 -0.35 1.56
CA PRO A 51 -0.93 -1.18 0.68
C PRO A 51 -2.21 -1.64 1.38
N GLY A 52 -3.34 -1.59 0.69
CA GLY A 52 -4.62 -2.05 1.21
C GLY A 52 -5.68 -2.34 0.15
N GLY A 53 -6.83 -2.85 0.60
CA GLY A 53 -7.89 -3.36 -0.28
C GLY A 53 -7.60 -4.81 -0.69
N GLY A 54 -8.34 -5.76 -0.11
CA GLY A 54 -8.09 -7.20 -0.31
C GLY A 54 -6.99 -7.81 0.56
N VAL A 55 -6.32 -7.02 1.42
CA VAL A 55 -5.39 -7.55 2.41
C VAL A 55 -6.16 -8.13 3.60
N THR A 56 -5.79 -9.35 4.00
CA THR A 56 -6.39 -10.15 5.06
C THR A 56 -5.29 -10.78 5.91
N ALA A 57 -5.65 -11.39 7.06
CA ALA A 57 -4.72 -12.13 7.89
C ALA A 57 -3.93 -13.21 7.10
N ALA A 58 -4.55 -13.81 6.08
CA ALA A 58 -3.94 -14.88 5.28
C ALA A 58 -2.84 -14.41 4.32
N ASN A 59 -2.95 -13.19 3.76
CA ASN A 59 -1.97 -12.67 2.78
C ASN A 59 -1.14 -11.48 3.31
N ALA A 60 -1.41 -10.93 4.49
CA ALA A 60 -0.72 -9.77 5.04
C ALA A 60 0.81 -9.90 5.01
N ALA A 61 1.34 -11.04 5.49
CA ALA A 61 2.78 -11.29 5.52
C ALA A 61 3.38 -11.43 4.11
N HIS A 62 2.63 -12.00 3.17
CA HIS A 62 3.07 -12.11 1.78
C HIS A 62 3.15 -10.73 1.11
N VAL A 63 2.09 -9.92 1.23
CA VAL A 63 2.03 -8.55 0.70
C VAL A 63 3.17 -7.70 1.27
N ALA A 64 3.36 -7.72 2.59
CA ALA A 64 4.41 -6.96 3.25
C ALA A 64 5.81 -7.36 2.76
N LYS A 65 6.07 -8.66 2.62
CA LYS A 65 7.34 -9.20 2.14
C LYS A 65 7.60 -8.83 0.67
N GLU A 66 6.62 -9.03 -0.22
CA GLU A 66 6.80 -8.79 -1.66
C GLU A 66 6.99 -7.31 -1.99
N LEU A 67 6.36 -6.43 -1.22
CA LEU A 67 6.48 -4.98 -1.38
C LEU A 67 7.59 -4.36 -0.53
N ASN A 68 8.26 -5.15 0.32
CA ASN A 68 9.27 -4.67 1.26
C ASN A 68 8.77 -3.50 2.13
N VAL A 69 7.55 -3.63 2.67
CA VAL A 69 6.91 -2.63 3.56
C VAL A 69 6.72 -3.18 4.97
N SER A 70 6.68 -2.28 5.95
CA SER A 70 6.43 -2.62 7.36
C SER A 70 4.96 -2.55 7.77
N GLU A 71 4.10 -1.93 6.94
CA GLU A 71 2.69 -1.69 7.26
C GLU A 71 1.79 -2.13 6.10
N VAL A 72 0.65 -2.73 6.43
CA VAL A 72 -0.43 -3.09 5.49
C VAL A 72 -1.79 -2.81 6.12
N HIS A 73 -2.82 -2.56 5.30
CA HIS A 73 -4.16 -2.23 5.75
C HIS A 73 -5.21 -3.21 5.23
N GLY A 74 -6.01 -3.77 6.14
CA GLY A 74 -7.13 -4.66 5.79
C GLY A 74 -8.24 -4.64 6.82
N THR A 75 -9.48 -4.75 6.38
CA THR A 75 -10.65 -4.88 7.28
C THR A 75 -10.75 -6.26 7.94
N LYS A 76 -10.05 -7.26 7.38
CA LYS A 76 -9.94 -8.63 7.90
C LYS A 76 -8.49 -8.99 8.26
N ILE A 77 -7.72 -8.00 8.75
CA ILE A 77 -6.28 -8.14 9.00
C ILE A 77 -5.94 -8.94 10.27
N VAL A 78 -6.94 -9.19 11.11
CA VAL A 78 -6.85 -10.01 12.32
C VAL A 78 -7.90 -11.11 12.25
N GLU A 79 -7.54 -12.32 12.63
CA GLU A 79 -8.52 -13.38 12.89
C GLU A 79 -9.24 -13.07 14.20
N LEU A 80 -10.54 -12.77 14.13
CA LEU A 80 -11.35 -12.60 15.32
C LEU A 80 -11.57 -13.98 15.94
N GLN A 81 -11.08 -14.18 17.16
CA GLN A 81 -11.47 -15.35 17.94
C GLN A 81 -12.94 -15.21 18.34
N PRO A 82 -13.71 -16.31 18.32
CA PRO A 82 -15.11 -16.32 18.70
C PRO A 82 -15.33 -16.00 20.19
#